data_AF-A0A7K3GNN6-F1
#
_entry.id   AF-A0A7K3GNN6-F1
#
_cell.length_a   1.000
_cell.length_b   1.000
_cell.length_c   1.000
_cell.angle_alpha   90.00
_cell.angle_beta   90.00
_cell.angle_gamma   90.00
#
_symmetry.space_group_name_H-M   'P 1'
#
loop_
_entity.id
_entity.type
_entity.pdbx_description
1 polymer ?
#
loop_
_entity_poly.entity_id
_entity_poly.type
_entity_poly.pdbx_seq_one_letter_code
_entity_poly.pdbx_strand_id
1 'polypeptide(L)'
;DLDHGHPADRPTDLDYGRYVRLATEYREAGYDDRTAPHRFAVEDPSFNALLAVSELALAAMSRELGRPGERHTERAAALTRALVDRLWDAEAGLFRVRDLHTGTHVDERSVSGLVPLLVPHLPEDVVRSLHATLTGPHFRAPATRLVPSYDLTGPAFDPTRYWRGPAWFNTAWLIERGLRTHGLRQDAEVLRADFLARAGDSGFAEYVDPGTGAARGTRHFSWTAALTLDLLSPGPAADHPTGSDPTGHDLTEAQS
;
A
#
# COMPACT_ATOMS: atom_id res chain seq x y z
N ASP A 1 7.23 21.06 -14.68
CA ASP A 1 6.98 19.60 -14.65
C ASP A 1 7.81 18.85 -15.69
N LEU A 2 7.94 19.36 -16.93
CA LEU A 2 8.80 18.74 -17.96
C LEU A 2 10.32 18.86 -17.70
N ASP A 3 10.76 19.73 -16.78
CA ASP A 3 12.19 19.92 -16.50
C ASP A 3 12.83 18.75 -15.73
N HIS A 4 12.04 17.81 -15.20
CA HIS A 4 12.49 16.78 -14.24
C HIS A 4 12.18 15.33 -14.69
N GLY A 5 11.73 15.12 -15.93
CA GLY A 5 11.45 13.79 -16.48
C GLY A 5 11.13 13.83 -17.98
N HIS A 6 11.26 12.69 -18.67
CA HIS A 6 10.94 12.63 -20.10
C HIS A 6 9.43 12.87 -20.32
N PRO A 7 8.99 13.72 -21.27
CA PRO A 7 7.57 14.05 -21.46
C PRO A 7 6.66 12.83 -21.66
N ALA A 8 7.16 11.76 -22.28
CA ALA A 8 6.42 10.50 -22.49
C ALA A 8 6.16 9.72 -21.18
N ASP A 9 6.90 10.00 -20.12
CA ASP A 9 6.78 9.33 -18.82
C ASP A 9 5.69 9.99 -17.94
N ARG A 10 5.07 11.10 -18.40
CA ARG A 10 4.12 11.93 -17.64
C ARG A 10 2.68 11.80 -18.16
N PRO A 11 1.66 12.23 -17.37
CA PRO A 11 0.27 12.30 -17.85
C PRO A 11 0.13 13.16 -19.12
N THR A 12 -0.88 12.87 -19.92
CA THR A 12 -1.11 13.57 -21.19
C THR A 12 -1.71 14.96 -20.99
N ASP A 13 -1.67 15.83 -22.02
CA ASP A 13 -2.34 17.14 -21.99
C ASP A 13 -3.84 17.03 -21.69
N LEU A 14 -4.48 15.97 -22.19
CA LEU A 14 -5.89 15.69 -21.89
C LEU A 14 -6.10 15.36 -20.41
N ASP A 15 -5.20 14.59 -19.80
CA ASP A 15 -5.24 14.29 -18.38
C ASP A 15 -5.09 15.57 -17.54
N TYR A 16 -4.07 16.40 -17.84
CA TYR A 16 -3.89 17.69 -17.17
C TYR A 16 -5.07 18.63 -17.35
N GLY A 17 -5.68 18.68 -18.54
CA GLY A 17 -6.89 19.46 -18.78
C GLY A 17 -8.04 19.07 -17.85
N ARG A 18 -8.22 17.75 -17.60
CA ARG A 18 -9.20 17.24 -16.64
C ARG A 18 -8.84 17.60 -15.20
N TYR A 19 -7.57 17.48 -14.80
CA TYR A 19 -7.12 17.82 -13.44
C TYR A 19 -7.34 19.31 -13.13
N VAL A 20 -6.95 20.19 -14.05
CA VAL A 20 -7.15 21.64 -13.93
C VAL A 20 -8.64 21.98 -13.88
N ARG A 21 -9.48 21.27 -14.65
CA ARG A 21 -10.93 21.47 -14.59
C ARG A 21 -11.49 21.14 -13.21
N LEU A 22 -11.13 19.99 -12.62
CA LEU A 22 -11.59 19.61 -11.28
C LEU A 22 -11.15 20.63 -10.22
N ALA A 23 -9.88 21.05 -10.26
CA ALA A 23 -9.35 22.06 -9.33
C ALA A 23 -10.04 23.42 -9.48
N THR A 24 -10.34 23.82 -10.72
CA THR A 24 -11.04 25.08 -11.02
C THR A 24 -12.48 25.05 -10.51
N GLU A 25 -13.21 23.95 -10.75
CA GLU A 25 -14.58 23.80 -10.26
C GLU A 25 -14.63 23.79 -8.72
N TYR A 26 -13.69 23.12 -8.05
CA TYR A 26 -13.64 23.12 -6.59
C TYR A 26 -13.36 24.52 -6.02
N ARG A 27 -12.47 25.28 -6.66
CA ARG A 27 -12.22 26.70 -6.32
C ARG A 27 -13.45 27.57 -6.56
N GLU A 28 -14.15 27.39 -7.67
CA GLU A 28 -15.39 28.14 -7.99
C GLU A 28 -16.50 27.86 -6.98
N ALA A 29 -16.54 26.66 -6.40
CA ALA A 29 -17.39 26.29 -5.27
C ALA A 29 -16.86 26.79 -3.91
N GLY A 30 -15.82 27.65 -3.89
CA GLY A 30 -15.25 28.18 -2.65
C GLY A 30 -14.58 27.14 -1.77
N TYR A 31 -14.14 26.02 -2.35
CA TYR A 31 -13.62 24.85 -1.62
C TYR A 31 -14.61 24.25 -0.62
N ASP A 32 -15.92 24.45 -0.82
CA ASP A 32 -16.96 23.87 0.03
C ASP A 32 -17.47 22.56 -0.58
N ASP A 33 -17.13 21.44 0.07
CA ASP A 33 -17.53 20.10 -0.32
C ASP A 33 -19.05 19.93 -0.47
N ARG A 34 -19.86 20.73 0.19
CA ARG A 34 -21.33 20.63 0.07
C ARG A 34 -21.86 21.23 -1.23
N THR A 35 -21.08 22.13 -1.84
CA THR A 35 -21.50 22.89 -3.03
C THR A 35 -20.71 22.50 -4.28
N ALA A 36 -19.56 21.85 -4.11
CA ALA A 36 -18.76 21.36 -5.22
C ALA A 36 -19.53 20.34 -6.07
N PRO A 37 -19.35 20.35 -7.41
CA PRO A 37 -20.13 19.49 -8.31
C PRO A 37 -19.69 18.02 -8.28
N HIS A 38 -18.50 17.72 -7.72
CA HIS A 38 -17.94 16.37 -7.57
C HIS A 38 -18.02 15.51 -8.84
N ARG A 39 -17.71 16.06 -10.02
CA ARG A 39 -17.79 15.34 -11.31
C ARG A 39 -16.88 14.12 -11.42
N PHE A 40 -15.93 14.00 -10.51
CA PHE A 40 -15.10 12.83 -10.31
C PHE A 40 -15.18 12.48 -8.83
N ALA A 41 -15.85 11.38 -8.52
CA ALA A 41 -16.05 10.91 -7.16
C ALA A 41 -15.86 9.39 -7.14
N VAL A 42 -14.85 8.93 -6.40
CA VAL A 42 -14.48 7.51 -6.35
C VAL A 42 -14.17 7.08 -4.92
N GLU A 43 -14.43 5.81 -4.63
CA GLU A 43 -13.93 5.14 -3.43
C GLU A 43 -12.69 4.34 -3.81
N ASP A 44 -11.52 4.82 -3.38
CA ASP A 44 -10.24 4.18 -3.66
C ASP A 44 -9.85 3.21 -2.53
N PRO A 45 -9.47 1.95 -2.84
CA PRO A 45 -9.09 0.97 -1.82
C PRO A 45 -7.84 1.37 -1.03
N SER A 46 -6.82 1.94 -1.68
CA SER A 46 -5.57 2.29 -1.02
C SER A 46 -5.74 3.43 -0.02
N PHE A 47 -6.50 4.47 -0.39
CA PHE A 47 -6.79 5.60 0.48
C PHE A 47 -7.55 5.15 1.74
N ASN A 48 -8.57 4.31 1.57
CA ASN A 48 -9.37 3.80 2.69
C ASN A 48 -8.59 2.80 3.56
N ALA A 49 -7.71 1.97 2.97
CA ALA A 49 -6.82 1.09 3.72
C ALA A 49 -5.80 1.87 4.55
N LEU A 50 -5.17 2.89 3.98
CA LEU A 50 -4.25 3.78 4.69
C LEU A 50 -4.95 4.52 5.83
N LEU A 51 -6.20 4.95 5.62
CA LEU A 51 -7.00 5.54 6.70
C LEU A 51 -7.27 4.53 7.83
N ALA A 52 -7.67 3.28 7.50
CA ALA A 52 -7.91 2.24 8.50
C ALA A 52 -6.65 1.94 9.34
N VAL A 53 -5.48 1.84 8.69
CA VAL A 53 -4.20 1.60 9.37
C VAL A 53 -3.77 2.82 10.18
N SER A 54 -4.05 4.04 9.70
CA SER A 54 -3.78 5.28 10.44
C SER A 54 -4.62 5.38 11.72
N GLU A 55 -5.88 4.95 11.68
CA GLU A 55 -6.72 4.86 12.87
C GLU A 55 -6.14 3.87 13.89
N LEU A 56 -5.64 2.72 13.45
CA LEU A 56 -4.96 1.78 14.36
C LEU A 56 -3.68 2.36 14.97
N ALA A 57 -2.90 3.11 14.18
CA ALA A 57 -1.73 3.82 14.68
C ALA A 57 -2.11 4.90 15.71
N LEU A 58 -3.19 5.65 15.49
CA LEU A 58 -3.73 6.62 16.45
C LEU A 58 -4.23 5.93 17.73
N ALA A 59 -4.84 4.76 17.62
CA ALA A 59 -5.23 3.95 18.77
C ALA A 59 -3.99 3.53 19.59
N ALA A 60 -2.92 3.10 18.92
CA ALA A 60 -1.66 2.73 19.58
C ALA A 60 -0.99 3.91 20.29
N MET A 61 -0.89 5.07 19.61
CA MET A 61 -0.35 6.29 20.22
C MET A 61 -1.22 6.76 21.39
N SER A 62 -2.54 6.61 21.30
CA SER A 62 -3.44 6.96 22.41
C SER A 62 -3.17 6.11 23.65
N ARG A 63 -2.98 4.79 23.47
CA ARG A 63 -2.62 3.88 24.57
C ARG A 63 -1.29 4.25 25.22
N GLU A 64 -0.27 4.54 24.41
CA GLU A 64 1.05 4.94 24.91
C GLU A 64 0.98 6.22 25.75
N LEU A 65 0.10 7.16 25.36
CA LEU A 65 -0.12 8.41 26.07
C LEU A 65 -1.11 8.30 27.24
N GLY A 66 -1.61 7.10 27.56
CA GLY A 66 -2.63 6.89 28.60
C GLY A 66 -3.99 7.53 28.27
N ARG A 67 -4.32 7.70 26.99
CA ARG A 67 -5.56 8.30 26.49
C ARG A 67 -6.52 7.24 25.90
N PRO A 68 -7.84 7.47 25.91
CA PRO A 68 -8.79 6.58 25.25
C PRO A 68 -8.50 6.45 23.74
N GLY A 69 -8.44 5.22 23.24
CA GLY A 69 -8.12 4.89 21.85
C GLY A 69 -9.20 4.06 21.15
N GLU A 70 -10.26 3.68 21.86
CA GLU A 70 -11.30 2.74 21.43
C GLU A 70 -12.01 3.22 20.17
N ARG A 71 -12.34 4.52 20.10
CA ARG A 71 -12.96 5.15 18.92
C ARG A 71 -12.16 4.93 17.64
N HIS A 72 -10.83 4.89 17.74
CA HIS A 72 -9.94 4.73 16.60
C HIS A 72 -9.92 3.26 16.17
N THR A 73 -9.87 2.32 17.11
CA THR A 73 -10.02 0.88 16.81
C THR A 73 -11.39 0.56 16.18
N GLU A 74 -12.47 1.14 16.70
CA GLU A 74 -13.83 0.98 16.16
C GLU A 74 -13.94 1.53 14.73
N ARG A 75 -13.36 2.70 14.48
CA ARG A 75 -13.33 3.32 13.16
C ARG A 75 -12.50 2.52 12.16
N ALA A 76 -11.33 2.01 12.58
CA ALA A 76 -10.56 1.09 11.76
C ALA A 76 -11.37 -0.15 11.38
N ALA A 77 -12.04 -0.79 12.34
CA ALA A 77 -12.88 -1.96 12.08
C ALA A 77 -14.06 -1.65 11.13
N ALA A 78 -14.67 -0.47 11.25
CA ALA A 78 -15.73 -0.03 10.34
C ALA A 78 -15.20 0.21 8.91
N LEU A 79 -14.03 0.83 8.76
CA LEU A 79 -13.37 1.04 7.48
C LEU A 79 -12.99 -0.30 6.83
N THR A 80 -12.42 -1.23 7.58
CA THR A 80 -12.08 -2.57 7.08
C THR A 80 -13.30 -3.32 6.57
N ARG A 81 -14.42 -3.29 7.30
CA ARG A 81 -15.69 -3.88 6.82
C ARG A 81 -16.16 -3.21 5.54
N ALA A 82 -16.19 -1.87 5.50
CA ALA A 82 -16.60 -1.14 4.31
C ALA A 82 -15.71 -1.42 3.08
N LEU A 83 -14.40 -1.59 3.27
CA LEU A 83 -13.47 -2.00 2.22
C LEU A 83 -13.87 -3.37 1.64
N VAL A 84 -14.04 -4.38 2.50
CA VAL A 84 -14.39 -5.75 2.10
C VAL A 84 -15.78 -5.79 1.45
N ASP A 85 -16.78 -5.18 2.08
CA ASP A 85 -18.16 -5.26 1.61
C ASP A 85 -18.39 -4.55 0.27
N ARG A 86 -17.62 -3.48 -0.02
CA ARG A 86 -17.93 -2.55 -1.11
C ARG A 86 -16.92 -2.59 -2.24
N LEU A 87 -15.65 -2.88 -1.94
CA LEU A 87 -14.55 -2.75 -2.90
C LEU A 87 -13.91 -4.09 -3.25
N TRP A 88 -14.12 -5.16 -2.48
CA TRP A 88 -13.58 -6.48 -2.81
C TRP A 88 -14.24 -7.03 -4.07
N ASP A 89 -13.43 -7.50 -5.01
CA ASP A 89 -13.90 -8.34 -6.11
C ASP A 89 -13.19 -9.70 -6.08
N ALA A 90 -13.95 -10.73 -5.75
CA ALA A 90 -13.47 -12.10 -5.68
C ALA A 90 -13.07 -12.68 -7.05
N GLU A 91 -13.71 -12.24 -8.15
CA GLU A 91 -13.39 -12.70 -9.50
C GLU A 91 -12.09 -12.06 -9.98
N ALA A 92 -11.91 -10.75 -9.76
CA ALA A 92 -10.66 -10.09 -10.07
C ALA A 92 -9.50 -10.51 -9.15
N GLY A 93 -9.80 -10.92 -7.91
CA GLY A 93 -8.82 -11.32 -6.90
C GLY A 93 -8.12 -10.16 -6.20
N LEU A 94 -8.71 -8.96 -6.23
CA LEU A 94 -8.21 -7.74 -5.59
C LEU A 94 -9.36 -6.78 -5.28
N PHE A 95 -9.06 -5.74 -4.51
CA PHE A 95 -10.00 -4.64 -4.34
C PHE A 95 -10.01 -3.74 -5.59
N ARG A 96 -11.18 -3.23 -5.98
CA ARG A 96 -11.34 -2.31 -7.12
C ARG A 96 -11.87 -0.97 -6.66
N VAL A 97 -11.44 0.07 -7.37
CA VAL A 97 -11.99 1.41 -7.22
C VAL A 97 -13.47 1.36 -7.57
N ARG A 98 -14.31 2.03 -6.77
CA ARG A 98 -15.74 2.16 -7.05
C ARG A 98 -16.05 3.58 -7.49
N ASP A 99 -16.67 3.72 -8.66
CA ASP A 99 -17.19 4.99 -9.16
C ASP A 99 -18.49 5.31 -8.40
N LEU A 100 -18.57 6.50 -7.80
CA LEU A 100 -19.72 6.91 -6.99
C LEU A 100 -20.89 7.42 -7.83
N HIS A 101 -20.68 7.80 -9.07
CA HIS A 101 -21.74 8.20 -10.00
C HIS A 101 -22.47 6.99 -10.57
N THR A 102 -21.74 5.93 -10.95
CA THR A 102 -22.35 4.70 -11.47
C THR A 102 -22.67 3.70 -10.36
N GLY A 103 -21.98 3.80 -9.23
CA GLY A 103 -22.06 2.85 -8.13
C GLY A 103 -21.36 1.51 -8.39
N THR A 104 -20.64 1.38 -9.51
CA THR A 104 -19.99 0.15 -9.96
C THR A 104 -18.48 0.19 -9.76
N HIS A 105 -17.84 -0.98 -9.75
CA HIS A 105 -16.38 -1.05 -9.82
C HIS A 105 -15.89 -0.53 -11.18
N VAL A 106 -14.76 0.17 -11.14
CA VAL A 106 -13.97 0.50 -12.32
C VAL A 106 -13.27 -0.79 -12.76
N ASP A 107 -13.41 -1.16 -14.02
CA ASP A 107 -12.84 -2.39 -14.59
C ASP A 107 -11.35 -2.22 -14.91
N GLU A 108 -10.57 -1.91 -13.87
CA GLU A 108 -9.14 -1.71 -13.95
C GLU A 108 -8.47 -2.34 -12.73
N ARG A 109 -7.35 -3.01 -12.95
CA ARG A 109 -6.53 -3.60 -11.89
C ARG A 109 -5.31 -2.73 -11.67
N SER A 110 -5.12 -2.26 -10.44
CA SER A 110 -3.98 -1.44 -10.07
C SER A 110 -3.45 -1.84 -8.70
N VAL A 111 -2.24 -1.38 -8.39
CA VAL A 111 -1.63 -1.60 -7.08
C VAL A 111 -2.48 -1.06 -5.94
N SER A 112 -3.38 -0.08 -6.19
CA SER A 112 -4.26 0.44 -5.15
C SER A 112 -5.15 -0.65 -4.56
N GLY A 113 -5.52 -1.65 -5.37
CA GLY A 113 -6.29 -2.81 -4.94
C GLY A 113 -5.52 -3.87 -4.16
N LEU A 114 -4.19 -3.79 -4.14
CA LEU A 114 -3.30 -4.66 -3.37
C LEU A 114 -2.87 -4.04 -2.04
N VAL A 115 -2.81 -2.71 -1.95
CA VAL A 115 -2.45 -1.96 -0.73
C VAL A 115 -3.29 -2.35 0.50
N PRO A 116 -4.58 -2.75 0.39
CA PRO A 116 -5.33 -3.26 1.53
C PRO A 116 -4.69 -4.44 2.28
N LEU A 117 -3.71 -5.17 1.72
CA LEU A 117 -2.86 -6.11 2.48
C LEU A 117 -2.21 -5.49 3.73
N LEU A 118 -2.09 -4.16 3.81
CA LEU A 118 -1.60 -3.45 4.99
C LEU A 118 -2.57 -3.55 6.19
N VAL A 119 -3.86 -3.75 5.94
CA VAL A 119 -4.91 -3.72 6.97
C VAL A 119 -4.89 -5.04 7.75
N PRO A 120 -4.62 -5.01 9.08
CA PRO A 120 -4.66 -6.23 9.88
C PRO A 120 -6.10 -6.75 9.98
N HIS A 121 -6.24 -8.06 10.17
CA HIS A 121 -7.52 -8.76 10.33
C HIS A 121 -8.44 -8.74 9.08
N LEU A 122 -7.89 -8.60 7.88
CA LEU A 122 -8.61 -9.01 6.67
C LEU A 122 -8.98 -10.51 6.73
N PRO A 123 -10.10 -10.92 6.11
CA PRO A 123 -10.46 -12.33 5.97
C PRO A 123 -9.33 -13.13 5.29
N GLU A 124 -9.08 -14.36 5.77
CA GLU A 124 -7.96 -15.19 5.31
C GLU A 124 -8.03 -15.53 3.81
N ASP A 125 -9.23 -15.71 3.27
CA ASP A 125 -9.49 -15.96 1.86
C ASP A 125 -9.18 -14.73 0.99
N VAL A 126 -9.52 -13.53 1.48
CA VAL A 126 -9.15 -12.24 0.85
C VAL A 126 -7.64 -12.10 0.79
N VAL A 127 -6.94 -12.34 1.91
CA VAL A 127 -5.47 -12.27 1.98
C VAL A 127 -4.82 -13.26 1.01
N ARG A 128 -5.32 -14.50 0.97
CA ARG A 128 -4.82 -15.55 0.06
C ARG A 128 -5.03 -15.16 -1.40
N SER A 129 -6.18 -14.60 -1.73
CA SER A 129 -6.49 -14.16 -3.09
C SER A 129 -5.61 -12.98 -3.51
N LEU A 130 -5.43 -11.98 -2.63
CA LEU A 130 -4.50 -10.86 -2.88
C LEU A 130 -3.07 -11.32 -3.08
N HIS A 131 -2.59 -12.27 -2.28
CA HIS A 131 -1.26 -12.85 -2.43
C HIS A 131 -1.09 -13.61 -3.75
N ALA A 132 -2.10 -14.38 -4.16
CA ALA A 132 -2.12 -15.04 -5.45
C ALA A 132 -2.11 -14.03 -6.62
N THR A 133 -2.87 -12.94 -6.52
CA THR A 133 -2.88 -11.86 -7.51
C THR A 133 -1.53 -11.13 -7.58
N LEU A 134 -0.96 -10.79 -6.42
CA LEU A 134 0.34 -10.13 -6.29
C LEU A 134 1.47 -10.95 -6.93
N THR A 135 1.45 -12.26 -6.73
CA THR A 135 2.49 -13.18 -7.25
C THR A 135 2.17 -13.75 -8.64
N GLY A 136 0.99 -13.42 -9.16
CA GLY A 136 0.45 -13.87 -10.44
C GLY A 136 0.84 -13.00 -11.64
N PRO A 137 0.33 -13.34 -12.84
CA PRO A 137 0.73 -12.68 -14.09
C PRO A 137 0.40 -11.19 -14.16
N HIS A 138 -0.59 -10.73 -13.39
CA HIS A 138 -1.01 -9.32 -13.38
C HIS A 138 0.05 -8.39 -12.77
N PHE A 139 0.82 -8.83 -11.78
CA PHE A 139 1.73 -7.98 -11.02
C PHE A 139 3.16 -8.53 -10.88
N ARG A 140 3.43 -9.75 -11.38
CA ARG A 140 4.78 -10.32 -11.38
C ARG A 140 5.66 -9.69 -12.46
N ALA A 141 6.34 -8.62 -12.10
CA ALA A 141 7.30 -7.94 -12.97
C ALA A 141 8.48 -8.87 -13.37
N PRO A 142 8.91 -8.85 -14.65
CA PRO A 142 10.02 -9.68 -15.11
C PRO A 142 11.40 -9.30 -14.55
N ALA A 143 11.66 -8.01 -14.32
CA ALA A 143 13.00 -7.49 -13.99
C ALA A 143 13.15 -6.96 -12.56
N THR A 144 12.10 -7.04 -11.74
CA THR A 144 12.10 -6.58 -10.35
C THR A 144 11.01 -7.32 -9.57
N ARG A 145 11.14 -7.34 -8.24
CA ARG A 145 10.09 -7.76 -7.31
C ARG A 145 9.23 -6.59 -6.83
N LEU A 146 9.64 -5.34 -7.09
CA LEU A 146 8.77 -4.19 -6.88
C LEU A 146 7.43 -4.38 -7.63
N VAL A 147 6.37 -3.84 -7.06
CA VAL A 147 5.01 -4.08 -7.54
C VAL A 147 4.65 -3.03 -8.61
N PRO A 148 4.32 -3.44 -9.85
CA PRO A 148 3.80 -2.56 -10.89
C PRO A 148 2.59 -1.76 -10.40
N SER A 149 2.51 -0.49 -10.78
CA SER A 149 1.38 0.39 -10.44
C SER A 149 0.05 -0.04 -11.09
N TYR A 150 0.13 -0.74 -12.21
CA TYR A 150 -0.99 -1.17 -13.04
C TYR A 150 -0.75 -2.60 -13.55
N ASP A 151 -1.84 -3.30 -13.86
CA ASP A 151 -1.82 -4.66 -14.40
C ASP A 151 -0.97 -4.78 -15.67
N LEU A 152 0.03 -5.67 -15.64
CA LEU A 152 0.96 -5.94 -16.74
C LEU A 152 0.25 -6.47 -18.00
N THR A 153 -0.94 -7.03 -17.85
CA THR A 153 -1.77 -7.57 -18.93
C THR A 153 -2.90 -6.63 -19.35
N GLY A 154 -3.06 -5.51 -18.64
CA GLY A 154 -4.15 -4.56 -18.88
C GLY A 154 -3.92 -3.70 -20.13
N PRO A 155 -5.01 -3.25 -20.79
CA PRO A 155 -4.91 -2.51 -22.06
C PRO A 155 -4.29 -1.12 -21.91
N ALA A 156 -4.30 -0.54 -20.71
CA ALA A 156 -3.73 0.77 -20.44
C ALA A 156 -2.29 0.71 -19.88
N PHE A 157 -1.67 -0.48 -19.88
CA PHE A 157 -0.31 -0.68 -19.40
C PHE A 157 0.69 0.10 -20.26
N ASP A 158 1.53 0.89 -19.60
CA ASP A 158 2.67 1.58 -20.19
C ASP A 158 3.84 1.44 -19.20
N PRO A 159 4.94 0.74 -19.56
CA PRO A 159 6.04 0.44 -18.63
C PRO A 159 6.82 1.67 -18.17
N THR A 160 6.60 2.82 -18.80
CA THR A 160 7.36 4.06 -18.56
C THR A 160 6.52 5.20 -18.00
N ARG A 161 5.20 5.18 -18.25
CA ARG A 161 4.32 6.30 -17.91
C ARG A 161 3.77 6.23 -16.49
N TYR A 162 4.46 6.89 -15.57
CA TYR A 162 3.97 7.24 -14.24
C TYR A 162 3.22 6.11 -13.49
N TRP A 163 1.92 6.25 -13.20
CA TRP A 163 1.09 5.23 -12.53
C TRP A 163 0.40 4.23 -13.47
N ARG A 164 0.81 4.14 -14.74
CA ARG A 164 0.23 3.23 -15.74
C ARG A 164 1.01 1.93 -15.93
N GLY A 165 1.96 1.61 -15.06
CA GLY A 165 2.75 0.40 -15.24
C GLY A 165 4.05 0.34 -14.44
N PRO A 166 4.84 1.43 -14.33
CA PRO A 166 6.06 1.42 -13.54
C PRO A 166 5.89 0.83 -12.14
N ALA A 167 6.93 0.18 -11.64
CA ALA A 167 6.98 -0.34 -10.27
C ALA A 167 7.56 0.72 -9.34
N TRP A 168 6.83 1.01 -8.25
CA TRP A 168 7.11 2.14 -7.37
C TRP A 168 7.63 1.69 -6.02
N PHE A 169 8.60 2.44 -5.48
CA PHE A 169 9.19 2.14 -4.18
C PHE A 169 8.17 2.28 -3.04
N ASN A 170 7.43 3.39 -2.97
CA ASN A 170 6.46 3.60 -1.89
C ASN A 170 5.38 2.51 -1.81
N THR A 171 4.81 2.07 -2.93
CA THR A 171 3.81 0.99 -2.92
C THR A 171 4.44 -0.36 -2.62
N ALA A 172 5.63 -0.66 -3.14
CA ALA A 172 6.36 -1.86 -2.76
C ALA A 172 6.65 -1.91 -1.24
N TRP A 173 7.00 -0.78 -0.64
CA TRP A 173 7.15 -0.69 0.81
C TRP A 173 5.84 -0.99 1.55
N LEU A 174 4.72 -0.41 1.10
CA LEU A 174 3.41 -0.71 1.69
C LEU A 174 3.03 -2.19 1.57
N ILE A 175 3.29 -2.80 0.42
CA ILE A 175 3.04 -4.24 0.19
C ILE A 175 3.96 -5.10 1.05
N GLU A 176 5.23 -4.74 1.20
CA GLU A 176 6.16 -5.42 2.10
C GLU A 176 5.63 -5.45 3.53
N ARG A 177 5.16 -4.30 4.03
CA ARG A 177 4.54 -4.19 5.36
C ARG A 177 3.28 -5.04 5.46
N GLY A 178 2.42 -5.04 4.43
CA GLY A 178 1.23 -5.89 4.39
C GLY A 178 1.52 -7.39 4.38
N LEU A 179 2.52 -7.83 3.62
CA LEU A 179 3.00 -9.22 3.65
C LEU A 179 3.44 -9.61 5.06
N ARG A 180 4.17 -8.73 5.77
CA ARG A 180 4.54 -8.96 7.17
C ARG A 180 3.34 -9.01 8.11
N THR A 181 2.38 -8.09 7.95
CA THR A 181 1.13 -8.04 8.74
C THR A 181 0.41 -9.39 8.72
N HIS A 182 0.46 -10.11 7.60
CA HIS A 182 -0.19 -11.41 7.41
C HIS A 182 0.76 -12.62 7.52
N GLY A 183 1.97 -12.43 8.03
CA GLY A 183 2.91 -13.54 8.28
C GLY A 183 3.59 -14.11 7.02
N LEU A 184 3.43 -13.49 5.85
CA LEU A 184 4.07 -13.85 4.57
C LEU A 184 5.54 -13.37 4.54
N ARG A 185 6.32 -13.78 5.55
CA ARG A 185 7.65 -13.23 5.84
C ARG A 185 8.66 -13.46 4.71
N GLN A 186 8.62 -14.63 4.08
CA GLN A 186 9.56 -14.95 3.00
C GLN A 186 9.37 -14.03 1.80
N ASP A 187 8.13 -13.79 1.38
CA ASP A 187 7.82 -12.89 0.27
C ASP A 187 8.16 -11.43 0.63
N ALA A 188 7.91 -11.03 1.88
CA ALA A 188 8.32 -9.72 2.37
C ALA A 188 9.84 -9.52 2.31
N GLU A 189 10.64 -10.52 2.70
CA GLU A 189 12.11 -10.43 2.61
C GLU A 189 12.60 -10.39 1.17
N VAL A 190 11.99 -11.17 0.26
CA VAL A 190 12.33 -11.13 -1.17
C VAL A 190 12.04 -9.75 -1.76
N LEU A 191 10.88 -9.17 -1.44
CA LEU A 191 10.51 -7.82 -1.86
C LEU A 191 11.46 -6.76 -1.29
N ARG A 192 11.76 -6.85 0.02
CA ARG A 192 12.70 -5.95 0.69
C ARG A 192 14.10 -6.00 0.08
N ALA A 193 14.64 -7.20 -0.18
CA ALA A 193 15.96 -7.35 -0.77
C ALA A 193 16.04 -6.72 -2.17
N ASP A 194 15.05 -6.97 -3.01
CA ASP A 194 15.00 -6.37 -4.35
C ASP A 194 14.78 -4.86 -4.30
N PHE A 195 13.93 -4.37 -3.39
CA PHE A 195 13.77 -2.94 -3.15
C PHE A 195 15.11 -2.27 -2.88
N LEU A 196 15.89 -2.79 -1.92
CA LEU A 196 17.16 -2.18 -1.52
C LEU A 196 18.16 -2.19 -2.68
N ALA A 197 18.23 -3.30 -3.43
CA ALA A 197 19.08 -3.40 -4.62
C ALA A 197 18.68 -2.38 -5.69
N ARG A 198 17.39 -2.34 -6.07
CA ARG A 198 16.88 -1.41 -7.09
C ARG A 198 17.03 0.05 -6.66
N ALA A 199 16.86 0.37 -5.38
CA ALA A 199 17.03 1.73 -4.88
C ALA A 199 18.48 2.21 -5.09
N GLY A 200 19.47 1.38 -4.76
CA GLY A 200 20.89 1.67 -4.99
C GLY A 200 21.23 1.76 -6.48
N ASP A 201 20.88 0.73 -7.26
CA ASP A 201 21.23 0.63 -8.68
C ASP A 201 20.59 1.74 -9.52
N SER A 202 19.42 2.22 -9.13
CA SER A 202 18.69 3.28 -9.83
C SER A 202 19.11 4.71 -9.45
N GLY A 203 19.99 4.88 -8.45
CA GLY A 203 20.29 6.20 -7.89
C GLY A 203 19.09 6.83 -7.18
N PHE A 204 18.33 6.02 -6.44
CA PHE A 204 17.10 6.40 -5.73
C PHE A 204 16.06 7.03 -6.67
N ALA A 205 15.71 6.31 -7.73
CA ALA A 205 14.71 6.79 -8.68
C ALA A 205 13.30 6.88 -8.07
N GLU A 206 12.45 7.64 -8.72
CA GLU A 206 11.02 7.79 -8.39
C GLU A 206 10.28 6.45 -8.57
N TYR A 207 10.56 5.74 -9.68
CA TYR A 207 10.05 4.41 -10.02
C TYR A 207 10.97 3.72 -11.03
N VAL A 208 10.73 2.43 -11.27
CA VAL A 208 11.48 1.64 -12.26
C VAL A 208 10.53 0.97 -13.26
N ASP A 209 11.03 0.77 -14.48
CA ASP A 209 10.37 -0.01 -15.52
C ASP A 209 10.29 -1.49 -15.09
N PRO A 210 9.11 -2.13 -15.06
CA PRO A 210 8.97 -3.49 -14.52
C PRO A 210 9.56 -4.56 -15.44
N GLY A 211 9.71 -4.28 -16.74
CA GLY A 211 10.23 -5.21 -17.74
C GLY A 211 11.76 -5.18 -17.85
N THR A 212 12.38 -4.04 -17.55
CA THR A 212 13.84 -3.86 -17.71
C THR A 212 14.58 -3.50 -16.42
N GLY A 213 13.87 -3.06 -15.38
CA GLY A 213 14.45 -2.51 -14.16
C GLY A 213 15.07 -1.12 -14.34
N ALA A 214 14.91 -0.50 -15.53
CA ALA A 214 15.46 0.81 -15.82
C ALA A 214 14.84 1.88 -14.91
N ALA A 215 15.68 2.74 -14.37
CA ALA A 215 15.26 3.87 -13.55
C ALA A 215 14.45 4.88 -14.39
N ARG A 216 13.32 5.35 -13.88
CA ARG A 216 12.40 6.31 -14.55
C ARG A 216 12.02 7.45 -13.61
N GLY A 217 11.40 8.49 -14.17
CA GLY A 217 11.09 9.71 -13.42
C GLY A 217 12.36 10.38 -12.85
N THR A 218 12.19 11.03 -11.71
CA THR A 218 13.25 11.80 -11.03
C THR A 218 14.27 10.88 -10.36
N ARG A 219 15.54 11.30 -10.26
CA ARG A 219 16.60 10.64 -9.46
C ARG A 219 16.77 11.33 -8.12
N HIS A 220 17.43 10.67 -7.17
CA HIS A 220 17.59 11.19 -5.80
C HIS A 220 16.24 11.54 -5.16
N PHE A 221 15.23 10.71 -5.41
CA PHE A 221 13.87 10.94 -4.98
C PHE A 221 13.73 10.69 -3.47
N SER A 222 13.21 11.67 -2.74
CA SER A 222 13.29 11.72 -1.28
C SER A 222 12.62 10.53 -0.59
N TRP A 223 11.43 10.10 -1.03
CA TRP A 223 10.82 8.94 -0.38
C TRP A 223 11.59 7.66 -0.64
N THR A 224 12.34 7.56 -1.75
CA THR A 224 13.01 6.32 -2.11
C THR A 224 14.17 6.16 -1.15
N ALA A 225 14.93 7.24 -0.94
CA ALA A 225 15.95 7.32 0.09
C ALA A 225 15.38 7.07 1.50
N ALA A 226 14.28 7.74 1.88
CA ALA A 226 13.70 7.60 3.21
C ALA A 226 13.23 6.16 3.52
N LEU A 227 12.55 5.52 2.56
CA LEU A 227 12.06 4.15 2.71
C LEU A 227 13.20 3.13 2.64
N THR A 228 14.27 3.40 1.87
CA THR A 228 15.51 2.61 1.94
C THR A 228 16.10 2.65 3.36
N LEU A 229 16.18 3.84 3.98
CA LEU A 229 16.69 3.97 5.35
C LEU A 229 15.82 3.20 6.35
N ASP A 230 14.50 3.29 6.23
CA ASP A 230 13.57 2.54 7.07
C ASP A 230 13.74 1.01 6.93
N LEU A 231 13.88 0.50 5.70
CA LEU A 231 14.11 -0.93 5.45
C LEU A 231 15.50 -1.41 5.88
N LEU A 232 16.51 -0.53 5.92
CA LEU A 232 17.84 -0.83 6.44
C LEU A 232 17.90 -0.77 7.97
N SER A 233 16.98 -0.05 8.61
CA SER A 233 16.94 0.03 10.06
C SER A 233 16.63 -1.36 10.63
N PRO A 234 17.42 -1.87 11.58
CA PRO A 234 17.03 -3.05 12.33
C PRO A 234 15.69 -2.74 13.01
N GLY A 235 14.69 -3.61 12.80
CA GLY A 235 13.43 -3.52 13.54
C GLY A 235 13.70 -3.65 15.04
N PRO A 236 12.77 -3.22 15.91
CA PRO A 236 12.88 -3.52 17.33
C PRO A 236 13.08 -5.04 17.48
N ALA A 237 14.16 -5.43 18.17
CA ALA A 237 14.46 -6.83 18.42
C ALA A 237 13.19 -7.48 18.98
N ALA A 238 12.68 -8.50 18.30
CA ALA A 238 11.56 -9.28 18.83
C ALA A 238 11.98 -9.73 20.24
N ASP A 239 11.21 -9.33 21.26
CA ASP A 239 11.47 -9.66 22.66
C ASP A 239 11.89 -11.13 22.75
N HIS A 240 13.14 -11.34 23.17
CA HIS A 240 13.55 -12.66 23.62
C HIS A 240 12.61 -13.06 24.75
N PRO A 241 11.97 -14.24 24.70
CA PRO A 241 11.27 -14.74 25.88
C PRO A 241 12.34 -15.01 26.93
N THR A 242 12.51 -14.09 27.88
CA THR A 242 13.26 -14.34 29.10
C THR A 242 12.50 -15.43 29.84
N GLY A 243 13.00 -16.66 29.72
CA GLY A 243 12.60 -17.76 30.58
C GLY A 243 12.92 -17.38 32.02
N SER A 244 11.89 -17.03 32.77
CA SER A 244 11.90 -17.12 34.22
C SER A 244 10.88 -18.18 34.59
N ASP A 245 11.39 -19.38 34.80
CA ASP A 245 10.69 -20.53 35.37
C ASP A 245 10.65 -20.34 36.90
N PRO A 246 9.49 -20.15 37.56
CA PRO A 246 9.44 -20.05 39.01
C PRO A 246 8.76 -21.30 39.58
N THR A 247 9.41 -22.45 39.49
CA THR A 247 9.03 -23.61 40.32
C THR A 247 10.27 -24.33 40.84
N GLY A 248 10.85 -23.77 41.89
CA GLY A 248 11.77 -24.46 42.78
C GLY A 248 11.23 -24.35 44.20
N HIS A 249 10.14 -25.05 44.51
CA HIS A 249 9.75 -25.31 45.89
C HIS A 249 10.02 -26.77 46.20
N ASP A 250 11.13 -26.96 46.91
CA ASP A 250 11.50 -28.14 47.66
C ASP A 250 10.38 -28.48 48.67
N LEU A 251 9.81 -29.68 48.58
CA LEU A 251 9.02 -30.30 49.63
C LEU A 251 9.73 -31.59 50.03
N THR A 252 10.64 -31.47 50.98
CA THR A 252 11.07 -32.58 51.83
C THR A 252 10.71 -32.23 53.27
N GLU A 253 9.56 -32.71 53.72
CA GLU A 253 9.30 -32.94 55.15
C GLU A 253 8.96 -34.42 55.33
N ALA A 254 9.80 -35.06 56.14
CA ALA A 254 9.75 -36.46 56.49
C ALA A 254 8.68 -36.73 57.55
N GLN A 255 7.92 -37.79 57.36
CA GLN A 255 7.26 -38.53 58.44
C GLN A 255 7.96 -39.88 58.60
N SER A 256 8.41 -40.14 59.83
CA SER A 256 8.91 -41.38 60.46
C SER A 256 10.38 -41.31 60.89
#